data_AF-A0A9Q0W8K6-F1
#
_entry.id   AF-A0A9Q0W8K6-F1
#
_cell.length_a   1.000
_cell.length_b   1.000
_cell.length_c   1.000
_cell.angle_alpha   90.00
_cell.angle_beta   90.00
_cell.angle_gamma   90.00
#
_symmetry.space_group_name_H-M   'P 1'
#
loop_
_entity.id
_entity.type
_entity.pdbx_description
1 polymer ?
#
loop_
_entity_poly.entity_id
_entity_poly.type
_entity_poly.pdbx_seq_one_letter_code
_entity_poly.pdbx_strand_id
1 'polypeptide(L)'
;MLLATPLLQSARVLLLDQLLLFPLLCLVPLSAGLGINSVDVLTPKVFIGLIVGAMLPYWFSAMTMKSVGSAALKMVEEVRRQFNTIPGLMEGTVKPDYANCVKISTDASLREMIPPGALVMLTPLITGTLFGVETLAGVLAGSLVSGVQVAISASNTGGAWDNAKKYIEAGASEHAKSLGPKGSDAHKAAVIGDTIGDPLKDTSGPSLNILIKLMAVESLVFAPFFAAHGGLLFKFL
;
A
#
# COMPACT_ATOMS: atom_id res chain seq x y z
N MET A 1 -27.98 7.67 -1.36
CA MET A 1 -26.76 6.94 -0.95
C MET A 1 -25.50 7.49 -1.65
N LEU A 2 -25.34 8.83 -1.66
CA LEU A 2 -24.30 9.57 -2.41
C LEU A 2 -23.38 10.39 -1.47
N LEU A 3 -23.51 10.23 -0.15
CA LEU A 3 -22.86 11.05 0.87
C LEU A 3 -21.71 10.32 1.62
N ALA A 4 -21.43 9.05 1.33
CA ALA A 4 -20.39 8.29 2.05
C ALA A 4 -18.98 8.46 1.45
N THR A 5 -18.86 8.80 0.15
CA THR A 5 -17.58 8.94 -0.54
C THR A 5 -16.78 10.20 -0.16
N PRO A 6 -17.37 11.40 0.03
CA PRO A 6 -16.58 12.59 0.40
C PRO A 6 -15.95 12.47 1.79
N LEU A 7 -16.62 11.80 2.73
CA LEU A 7 -16.14 11.55 4.09
C LEU A 7 -14.99 10.54 4.15
N LEU A 8 -15.01 9.51 3.29
CA LEU A 8 -13.90 8.55 3.17
C LEU A 8 -12.67 9.17 2.49
N GLN A 9 -12.89 10.05 1.51
CA GLN A 9 -11.81 10.79 0.86
C GLN A 9 -11.22 11.88 1.78
N SER A 10 -12.05 12.58 2.56
CA SER A 10 -11.58 13.53 3.57
C SER A 10 -10.87 12.84 4.75
N ALA A 11 -11.30 11.65 5.16
CA ALA A 11 -10.60 10.85 6.17
C ALA A 11 -9.22 10.36 5.68
N ARG A 12 -9.11 9.98 4.39
CA ARG A 12 -7.80 9.63 3.78
C ARG A 12 -6.88 10.85 3.69
N VAL A 13 -7.41 12.05 3.43
CA VAL A 13 -6.65 13.32 3.44
C VAL A 13 -6.27 13.78 4.86
N LEU A 14 -7.12 13.55 5.88
CA LEU A 14 -6.76 13.80 7.29
C LEU A 14 -5.67 12.85 7.80
N LEU A 15 -5.67 11.60 7.34
CA LEU A 15 -4.59 10.63 7.57
C LEU A 15 -3.27 11.06 6.90
N LEU A 16 -3.36 11.83 5.79
CA LEU A 16 -2.24 12.41 5.04
C LEU A 16 -1.57 13.59 5.76
N ASP A 17 -2.30 14.44 6.49
CA ASP A 17 -1.67 15.50 7.30
C ASP A 17 -0.85 14.91 8.47
N GLN A 18 -1.33 13.83 9.10
CA GLN A 18 -0.52 13.06 10.05
C GLN A 18 0.62 12.25 9.38
N LEU A 19 0.60 12.09 8.06
CA LEU A 19 1.56 11.29 7.30
C LEU A 19 2.88 12.02 7.08
N LEU A 20 2.83 13.34 6.87
CA LEU A 20 4.02 14.17 6.72
C LEU A 20 4.56 14.61 8.08
N LEU A 21 3.67 15.04 8.99
CA LEU A 21 4.14 15.58 10.27
C LEU A 21 4.70 14.52 11.19
N PHE A 22 4.10 13.33 11.32
CA PHE A 22 4.51 12.38 12.36
C PHE A 22 5.90 11.75 12.11
N PRO A 23 6.25 11.28 10.90
CA PRO A 23 7.58 10.74 10.62
C PRO A 23 8.65 11.84 10.65
N LEU A 24 8.34 13.03 10.14
CA LEU A 24 9.23 14.19 10.22
C LEU A 24 9.46 14.63 11.68
N LEU A 25 8.42 14.60 12.51
CA LEU A 25 8.49 14.85 13.95
C LEU A 25 9.23 13.74 14.69
N CYS A 26 9.32 12.51 14.18
CA CYS A 26 10.13 11.43 14.75
C CYS A 26 11.62 11.54 14.36
N LEU A 27 11.94 12.13 13.20
CA LEU A 27 13.33 12.37 12.78
C LEU A 27 14.08 13.35 13.69
N VAL A 28 13.38 14.35 14.25
CA VAL A 28 13.94 15.35 15.17
C VAL A 28 14.38 14.79 16.54
N PRO A 29 13.57 14.00 17.27
CA PRO A 29 13.99 13.33 18.49
C PRO A 29 14.96 12.18 18.20
N LEU A 30 14.92 11.57 17.01
CA LEU A 30 15.92 10.57 16.61
C LEU A 30 17.31 11.20 16.49
N SER A 31 17.45 12.36 15.83
CA SER A 31 18.74 13.06 15.76
C SER A 31 19.19 13.56 17.14
N ALA A 32 18.27 14.07 17.96
CA ALA A 32 18.57 14.53 19.32
C ALA A 32 18.95 13.39 20.29
N GLY A 33 18.30 12.23 20.20
CA GLY A 33 18.57 11.06 21.04
C GLY A 33 19.82 10.28 20.65
N LEU A 34 20.34 10.49 19.44
CA LEU A 34 21.53 9.82 18.90
C LEU A 34 22.80 10.68 18.90
N GLY A 35 22.73 11.96 19.29
CA GLY A 35 23.88 12.86 19.30
C GLY A 35 24.42 13.20 17.90
N ILE A 36 23.60 13.07 16.86
CA ILE A 36 23.99 13.37 15.47
C ILE A 36 23.83 14.88 15.26
N ASN A 37 24.96 15.61 15.20
CA ASN A 37 24.98 17.07 15.07
C ASN A 37 24.42 17.58 13.73
N SER A 38 24.50 16.78 12.66
CA SER A 38 23.87 17.06 11.36
C SER A 38 23.69 15.79 10.55
N VAL A 39 22.52 15.64 9.91
CA VAL A 39 22.29 14.63 8.87
C VAL A 39 22.64 15.27 7.54
N ASP A 40 23.86 15.05 7.06
CA ASP A 40 24.31 15.58 5.78
C ASP A 40 23.98 14.58 4.65
N VAL A 41 23.11 15.01 3.74
CA VAL A 41 22.65 14.25 2.57
C VAL A 41 23.80 13.93 1.61
N LEU A 42 24.86 14.73 1.60
CA LEU A 42 26.02 14.52 0.72
C LEU A 42 27.00 13.47 1.26
N THR A 43 26.75 12.92 2.46
CA THR A 43 27.57 11.82 2.97
C THR A 43 27.18 10.49 2.31
N PRO A 44 28.15 9.63 1.94
CA PRO A 44 27.86 8.37 1.27
C PRO A 44 26.87 7.48 2.03
N LYS A 45 26.98 7.43 3.37
CA LYS A 45 26.13 6.61 4.23
C LYS A 45 24.67 7.03 4.22
N VAL A 46 24.40 8.34 4.22
CA VAL A 46 23.03 8.88 4.19
C VAL A 46 22.45 8.76 2.79
N PHE A 47 23.25 9.04 1.75
CA PHE A 47 22.79 9.01 0.37
C PHE A 47 22.39 7.61 -0.12
N ILE A 48 23.18 6.58 0.21
CA ILE A 48 22.79 5.19 -0.10
C ILE A 48 21.51 4.80 0.64
N GLY A 49 21.36 5.23 1.89
CA GLY A 49 20.15 5.02 2.68
C GLY A 49 18.95 5.69 2.02
N LEU A 50 19.12 6.92 1.54
CA LEU A 50 18.07 7.69 0.86
C LEU A 50 17.55 6.98 -0.38
N ILE A 51 18.44 6.52 -1.26
CA ILE A 51 18.04 5.82 -2.50
C ILE A 51 17.38 4.48 -2.19
N VAL A 52 17.97 3.68 -1.29
CA VAL A 52 17.39 2.39 -0.90
C VAL A 52 16.03 2.59 -0.25
N GLY A 53 15.92 3.57 0.65
CA GLY A 53 14.67 3.95 1.30
C GLY A 53 13.59 4.36 0.31
N ALA A 54 13.94 5.14 -0.72
CA ALA A 54 13.02 5.55 -1.77
C ALA A 54 12.48 4.39 -2.61
N MET A 55 13.22 3.28 -2.70
CA MET A 55 12.81 2.08 -3.44
C MET A 55 11.84 1.19 -2.64
N LEU A 56 11.91 1.19 -1.30
CA LEU A 56 11.08 0.32 -0.45
C LEU A 56 9.57 0.42 -0.70
N PRO A 57 8.96 1.62 -0.87
CA PRO A 57 7.54 1.73 -1.20
C PRO A 57 7.16 1.01 -2.50
N TYR A 58 8.03 1.04 -3.50
CA TYR A 58 7.79 0.35 -4.77
C TYR A 58 7.89 -1.17 -4.60
N TRP A 59 8.87 -1.65 -3.84
CA TRP A 59 9.00 -3.08 -3.56
C TRP A 59 7.80 -3.61 -2.77
N PHE A 60 7.37 -2.88 -1.75
CA PHE A 60 6.16 -3.20 -0.99
C PHE A 60 4.92 -3.25 -1.88
N SER A 61 4.75 -2.25 -2.75
CA SER A 61 3.63 -2.19 -3.70
C SER A 61 3.66 -3.35 -4.70
N ALA A 62 4.85 -3.72 -5.21
CA ALA A 62 4.99 -4.83 -6.13
C ALA A 62 4.57 -6.18 -5.50
N MET A 63 4.93 -6.42 -4.24
CA MET A 63 4.50 -7.63 -3.52
C MET A 63 2.98 -7.66 -3.34
N THR A 64 2.41 -6.59 -2.76
CA THR A 64 0.96 -6.53 -2.48
C THR A 64 0.11 -6.60 -3.74
N MET A 65 0.49 -5.91 -4.81
CA MET A 65 -0.22 -5.97 -6.10
C MET A 65 -0.16 -7.37 -6.72
N LYS A 66 1.01 -8.03 -6.67
CA LYS A 66 1.17 -9.40 -7.18
C LYS A 66 0.30 -10.39 -6.40
N SER A 67 0.28 -10.27 -5.07
CA SER A 67 -0.52 -11.13 -4.19
C SER A 67 -2.02 -11.00 -4.47
N VAL A 68 -2.54 -9.77 -4.59
CA VAL A 68 -3.95 -9.54 -4.95
C VAL A 68 -4.25 -10.06 -6.34
N GLY A 69 -3.36 -9.83 -7.32
CA GLY A 69 -3.55 -10.33 -8.69
C GLY A 69 -3.63 -11.86 -8.76
N SER A 70 -2.78 -12.57 -8.02
CA SER A 70 -2.82 -14.03 -7.96
C SER A 70 -4.09 -14.55 -7.26
N ALA A 71 -4.50 -13.91 -6.16
CA ALA A 71 -5.73 -14.26 -5.45
C ALA A 71 -6.99 -14.01 -6.30
N ALA A 72 -7.02 -12.87 -7.01
CA ALA A 72 -8.11 -12.51 -7.91
C ALA A 72 -8.23 -13.50 -9.08
N LEU A 73 -7.11 -13.94 -9.66
CA LEU A 73 -7.12 -14.94 -10.73
C LEU A 73 -7.75 -16.26 -10.26
N LYS A 74 -7.36 -16.76 -9.08
CA LYS A 74 -7.98 -17.95 -8.47
C LYS A 74 -9.46 -17.76 -8.18
N MET A 75 -9.86 -16.56 -7.73
CA MET A 75 -11.26 -16.23 -7.49
C MET A 75 -12.06 -16.28 -8.80
N VAL A 76 -11.52 -15.73 -9.90
CA VAL A 76 -12.17 -15.76 -11.22
C VAL A 76 -12.32 -17.19 -11.73
N GLU A 77 -11.30 -18.03 -11.57
CA GLU A 77 -11.36 -19.45 -11.95
C GLU A 77 -12.45 -20.20 -11.16
N GLU A 78 -12.53 -20.00 -9.85
CA GLU A 78 -13.55 -20.64 -9.01
C GLU A 78 -14.96 -20.16 -9.34
N VAL A 79 -15.17 -18.85 -9.51
CA VAL A 79 -16.47 -18.31 -9.92
C VAL A 79 -16.88 -18.87 -11.29
N ARG A 80 -15.96 -18.92 -12.26
CA ARG A 80 -16.23 -19.55 -13.57
C ARG A 80 -16.56 -21.03 -13.44
N ARG A 81 -15.85 -21.77 -12.58
CA ARG A 81 -16.13 -23.18 -12.32
C ARG A 81 -17.54 -23.36 -11.80
N GLN A 82 -17.97 -22.57 -10.81
CA GLN A 82 -19.32 -22.66 -10.25
C GLN A 82 -20.38 -22.36 -11.31
N PHE A 83 -20.24 -21.28 -12.09
CA PHE A 83 -21.19 -20.95 -13.15
C PHE A 83 -21.28 -22.00 -14.28
N ASN A 84 -20.18 -22.69 -14.60
CA ASN A 84 -20.15 -23.67 -15.68
C ASN A 84 -20.57 -25.09 -15.24
N THR A 85 -20.40 -25.43 -13.96
CA THR A 85 -20.59 -26.82 -13.47
C THR A 85 -21.84 -27.01 -12.62
N ILE A 86 -22.37 -25.97 -11.99
CA ILE A 86 -23.57 -26.06 -11.14
C ILE A 86 -24.79 -25.69 -11.98
N PRO A 87 -25.61 -26.67 -12.42
CA PRO A 87 -26.82 -26.39 -13.17
C PRO A 87 -27.84 -25.64 -12.29
N GLY A 88 -28.53 -24.66 -12.85
CA GLY A 88 -29.50 -23.86 -12.11
C GLY A 88 -28.92 -22.63 -11.40
N LEU A 89 -27.59 -22.44 -11.41
CA LEU A 89 -26.95 -21.31 -10.75
C LEU A 89 -27.12 -20.00 -11.53
N MET A 90 -27.03 -20.05 -12.86
CA MET A 90 -27.20 -18.87 -13.71
C MET A 90 -28.66 -18.44 -13.78
N GLU A 91 -29.57 -19.41 -13.66
CA GLU A 91 -31.02 -19.24 -13.58
C GLU A 91 -31.48 -18.78 -12.18
N GLY A 92 -30.58 -18.76 -11.18
CA GLY A 92 -30.87 -18.31 -9.82
C GLY A 92 -31.70 -19.28 -8.98
N THR A 93 -31.81 -20.54 -9.41
CA THR A 93 -32.57 -21.59 -8.72
C THR A 93 -31.77 -22.28 -7.61
N VAL A 94 -30.44 -22.28 -7.72
CA VAL A 94 -29.51 -22.91 -6.77
C VAL A 94 -28.64 -21.83 -6.12
N LYS A 95 -28.31 -22.01 -4.84
CA LYS A 95 -27.40 -21.10 -4.12
C LYS A 95 -25.94 -21.40 -4.49
N PRO A 96 -25.11 -20.38 -4.76
CA PRO A 96 -23.68 -20.57 -5.00
C PRO A 96 -22.94 -21.01 -3.74
N ASP A 97 -21.76 -21.57 -3.94
CA ASP A 97 -20.87 -21.93 -2.85
C ASP A 97 -19.97 -20.74 -2.48
N TYR A 98 -20.46 -19.96 -1.51
CA TYR A 98 -19.72 -18.85 -0.95
C TYR A 98 -18.52 -19.28 -0.10
N ALA A 99 -18.56 -20.48 0.50
CA ALA A 99 -17.52 -20.93 1.44
C ALA A 99 -16.18 -21.14 0.72
N ASN A 100 -16.21 -21.70 -0.49
CA ASN A 100 -15.00 -21.85 -1.29
C ASN A 100 -14.38 -20.50 -1.70
N CYS A 101 -15.20 -19.52 -2.10
CA CYS A 101 -14.70 -18.17 -2.39
C CYS A 101 -14.06 -17.51 -1.14
N VAL A 102 -14.71 -17.63 0.03
CA VAL A 102 -14.16 -17.13 1.30
C VAL A 102 -12.85 -17.83 1.66
N LYS A 103 -12.74 -19.14 1.42
CA LYS A 103 -11.52 -19.88 1.69
C LYS A 103 -10.35 -19.40 0.83
N ILE A 104 -10.56 -19.18 -0.47
CA ILE A 104 -9.52 -18.71 -1.39
C ILE A 104 -8.96 -17.34 -0.95
N SER A 105 -9.83 -16.39 -0.60
CA SER A 105 -9.39 -15.07 -0.13
C SER A 105 -8.71 -15.14 1.23
N THR A 106 -9.18 -16.00 2.13
CA THR A 106 -8.59 -16.22 3.46
C THR A 106 -7.19 -16.83 3.39
N ASP A 107 -7.04 -17.93 2.65
CA ASP A 107 -5.75 -18.62 2.51
C ASP A 107 -4.70 -17.72 1.82
N ALA A 108 -5.12 -16.97 0.81
CA ALA A 108 -4.24 -16.03 0.11
C ALA A 108 -3.83 -14.87 1.02
N SER A 109 -4.78 -14.22 1.71
CA SER A 109 -4.47 -13.06 2.57
C SER A 109 -3.53 -13.43 3.73
N LEU A 110 -3.75 -14.57 4.40
CA LEU A 110 -2.89 -15.01 5.50
C LEU A 110 -1.46 -15.33 5.05
N ARG A 111 -1.30 -15.98 3.89
CA ARG A 111 0.02 -16.35 3.37
C ARG A 111 0.78 -15.15 2.83
N GLU A 112 0.10 -14.29 2.09
CA GLU A 112 0.72 -13.21 1.33
C GLU A 112 0.97 -11.94 2.15
N MET A 113 0.39 -11.83 3.36
CA MET A 113 0.67 -10.71 4.28
C MET A 113 2.05 -10.81 4.94
N ILE A 114 2.62 -12.02 5.06
CA ILE A 114 3.88 -12.26 5.76
C ILE A 114 5.07 -11.54 5.09
N PRO A 115 5.30 -11.65 3.76
CA PRO A 115 6.47 -11.02 3.14
C PRO A 115 6.47 -9.48 3.19
N PRO A 116 5.36 -8.77 2.88
CA PRO A 116 5.32 -7.32 3.04
C PRO A 116 5.51 -6.88 4.50
N GLY A 117 4.93 -7.60 5.47
CA GLY A 117 5.14 -7.32 6.88
C GLY A 117 6.59 -7.53 7.33
N ALA A 118 7.22 -8.62 6.89
CA ALA A 118 8.62 -8.90 7.16
C ALA A 118 9.55 -7.84 6.55
N LEU A 119 9.27 -7.36 5.33
CA LEU A 119 10.05 -6.28 4.73
C LEU A 119 10.06 -5.03 5.61
N VAL A 120 8.90 -4.63 6.12
CA VAL A 120 8.76 -3.41 6.94
C VAL A 120 9.48 -3.55 8.28
N MET A 121 9.28 -4.67 8.97
CA MET A 121 9.89 -4.92 10.29
C MET A 121 11.40 -5.16 10.21
N LEU A 122 11.86 -5.91 9.20
CA LEU A 122 13.27 -6.25 9.10
C LEU A 122 14.13 -5.10 8.58
N THR A 123 13.54 -4.15 7.83
CA THR A 123 14.31 -3.06 7.23
C THR A 123 15.03 -2.20 8.28
N PRO A 124 14.36 -1.62 9.30
CA PRO A 124 15.04 -0.84 10.33
C PRO A 124 16.05 -1.66 11.13
N LEU A 125 15.72 -2.93 11.44
CA LEU A 125 16.60 -3.83 12.19
C LEU A 125 17.89 -4.13 11.43
N ILE A 126 17.80 -4.49 10.14
CA ILE A 126 18.95 -4.81 9.30
C ILE A 126 19.78 -3.55 9.03
N THR A 127 19.13 -2.46 8.63
CA THR A 127 19.85 -1.22 8.29
C THR A 127 20.49 -0.57 9.51
N GLY A 128 19.80 -0.53 10.65
CA GLY A 128 20.30 0.00 11.91
C GLY A 128 21.43 -0.84 12.52
N THR A 129 21.35 -2.17 12.48
CA THR A 129 22.42 -3.03 13.02
C THR A 129 23.66 -3.08 12.13
N LEU A 130 23.50 -3.23 10.82
CA LEU A 130 24.62 -3.41 9.90
C LEU A 130 25.28 -2.09 9.51
N PHE A 131 24.48 -1.10 9.07
CA PHE A 131 24.98 0.15 8.49
C PHE A 131 24.98 1.32 9.49
N GLY A 132 24.20 1.21 10.56
CA GLY A 132 24.14 2.19 11.63
C GLY A 132 23.08 3.28 11.40
N VAL A 133 23.05 4.23 12.33
CA VAL A 133 21.98 5.21 12.46
C VAL A 133 21.96 6.27 11.35
N GLU A 134 23.11 6.61 10.78
CA GLU A 134 23.24 7.58 9.69
C GLU A 134 22.53 7.07 8.42
N THR A 135 22.77 5.81 8.07
CA THR A 135 22.09 5.16 6.93
C THR A 135 20.61 4.95 7.19
N LEU A 136 20.22 4.58 8.42
CA LEU A 136 18.83 4.46 8.81
C LEU A 136 18.07 5.79 8.64
N ALA A 137 18.68 6.92 9.05
CA ALA A 137 18.10 8.25 8.83
C ALA A 137 17.85 8.54 7.34
N GLY A 138 18.80 8.16 6.47
CA GLY A 138 18.62 8.22 5.02
C GLY A 138 17.45 7.37 4.54
N VAL A 139 17.34 6.12 5.00
CA VAL A 139 16.25 5.20 4.64
C VAL A 139 14.88 5.76 5.03
N LEU A 140 14.76 6.33 6.23
CA LEU A 140 13.53 6.95 6.70
C LEU A 140 13.15 8.17 5.84
N ALA A 141 14.11 9.06 5.57
CA ALA A 141 13.88 10.23 4.72
C ALA A 141 13.46 9.83 3.29
N GLY A 142 14.13 8.84 2.70
CA GLY A 142 13.86 8.37 1.34
C GLY A 142 12.51 7.69 1.21
N SER A 143 12.18 6.82 2.17
CA SER A 143 10.89 6.12 2.19
C SER A 143 9.71 7.06 2.39
N LEU A 144 9.89 8.14 3.15
CA LEU A 144 8.89 9.19 3.32
C LEU A 144 8.64 9.94 2.00
N VAL A 145 9.67 10.56 1.42
CA VAL A 145 9.49 11.43 0.24
C VAL A 145 9.00 10.65 -0.99
N SER A 146 9.41 9.39 -1.13
CA SER A 146 8.98 8.51 -2.23
C SER A 146 7.60 7.90 -1.97
N GLY A 147 7.39 7.35 -0.77
CA GLY A 147 6.19 6.58 -0.45
C GLY A 147 4.92 7.42 -0.43
N VAL A 148 5.01 8.70 -0.02
CA VAL A 148 3.87 9.63 -0.06
C VAL A 148 3.35 9.83 -1.48
N GLN A 149 4.24 9.96 -2.48
CA GLN A 149 3.84 10.20 -3.88
C GLN A 149 3.10 8.99 -4.45
N VAL A 150 3.60 7.78 -4.19
CA VAL A 150 2.98 6.53 -4.64
C VAL A 150 1.66 6.29 -3.92
N ALA A 151 1.59 6.55 -2.62
CA ALA A 151 0.37 6.36 -1.83
C ALA A 151 -0.77 7.26 -2.30
N ILE A 152 -0.47 8.54 -2.56
CA ILE A 152 -1.45 9.52 -3.06
C ILE A 152 -1.90 9.17 -4.46
N SER A 153 -0.96 8.92 -5.39
CA SER A 153 -1.31 8.61 -6.77
C SER A 153 -2.14 7.32 -6.88
N ALA A 154 -1.74 6.24 -6.20
CA ALA A 154 -2.47 4.97 -6.20
C ALA A 154 -3.90 5.12 -5.64
N SER A 155 -4.05 5.83 -4.52
CA SER A 155 -5.36 6.04 -3.88
C SER A 155 -6.29 6.89 -4.73
N ASN A 156 -5.76 7.98 -5.31
CA ASN A 156 -6.55 8.89 -6.14
C ASN A 156 -6.95 8.25 -7.46
N THR A 157 -6.04 7.54 -8.11
CA THR A 157 -6.31 6.83 -9.37
C THR A 157 -7.39 5.77 -9.18
N GLY A 158 -7.28 4.91 -8.16
CA GLY A 158 -8.32 3.90 -7.92
C GLY A 158 -9.66 4.51 -7.49
N GLY A 159 -9.65 5.58 -6.70
CA GLY A 159 -10.87 6.32 -6.35
C GLY A 159 -11.53 6.99 -7.57
N ALA A 160 -10.74 7.52 -8.50
CA ALA A 160 -11.24 8.11 -9.73
C ALA A 160 -11.89 7.07 -10.64
N TRP A 161 -11.29 5.88 -10.79
CA TRP A 161 -11.88 4.81 -11.59
C TRP A 161 -13.18 4.25 -10.99
N ASP A 162 -13.27 4.07 -9.68
CA ASP A 162 -14.53 3.65 -9.02
C ASP A 162 -15.63 4.69 -9.20
N ASN A 163 -15.30 5.98 -9.04
CA ASN A 163 -16.25 7.06 -9.25
C ASN A 163 -16.68 7.19 -10.72
N ALA A 164 -15.77 6.97 -11.68
CA ALA A 164 -16.09 6.96 -13.10
C ALA A 164 -17.06 5.81 -13.46
N LYS A 165 -16.83 4.60 -12.92
CA LYS A 165 -17.77 3.47 -13.05
C LYS A 165 -19.14 3.83 -12.46
N LYS A 166 -19.17 4.34 -11.22
CA LYS A 166 -20.43 4.77 -10.56
C LYS A 166 -21.16 5.87 -11.32
N TYR A 167 -20.44 6.78 -11.97
CA TYR A 167 -21.02 7.84 -12.80
C TYR A 167 -21.81 7.26 -13.97
N ILE A 168 -21.23 6.30 -14.71
CA ILE A 168 -21.89 5.62 -15.82
C ILE A 168 -23.07 4.77 -15.32
N GLU A 169 -22.92 4.09 -14.17
CA GLU A 169 -23.98 3.26 -13.58
C GLU A 169 -25.17 4.07 -13.05
N ALA A 170 -24.94 5.29 -12.57
CA ALA A 170 -25.97 6.16 -12.03
C ALA A 170 -26.79 6.85 -13.13
N GLY A 171 -26.19 7.14 -14.29
CA GLY A 171 -26.90 7.75 -15.43
C GLY A 171 -27.60 9.07 -15.10
N ALA A 172 -27.10 9.83 -14.13
CA ALA A 172 -27.78 11.01 -13.58
C ALA A 172 -27.73 12.24 -14.50
N SER A 173 -26.75 12.29 -15.42
CA SER A 173 -26.58 13.34 -16.42
C SER A 173 -26.81 12.81 -17.83
N GLU A 174 -27.06 13.71 -18.77
CA GLU A 174 -27.21 13.36 -20.19
C GLU A 174 -25.94 12.71 -20.76
N HIS A 175 -24.77 13.17 -20.32
CA HIS A 175 -23.48 12.56 -20.66
C HIS A 175 -23.28 11.18 -20.03
N ALA A 176 -23.71 10.97 -18.78
CA ALA A 176 -23.65 9.64 -18.16
C ALA A 176 -24.57 8.65 -18.90
N LYS A 177 -25.76 9.10 -19.31
CA LYS A 177 -26.69 8.29 -20.09
C LYS A 177 -26.14 7.93 -21.47
N SER A 178 -25.39 8.83 -22.12
CA SER A 178 -24.78 8.53 -23.42
C SER A 178 -23.68 7.47 -23.34
N LEU A 179 -23.06 7.29 -22.17
CA LEU A 179 -22.05 6.25 -21.92
C LEU A 179 -22.66 4.92 -21.42
N GLY A 180 -23.88 4.97 -20.89
CA GLY A 180 -24.64 3.79 -20.47
C GLY A 180 -25.36 3.09 -21.65
N PRO A 181 -26.28 2.14 -21.37
CA PRO A 181 -26.66 1.58 -20.08
C PRO A 181 -25.63 0.57 -19.51
N LYS A 182 -25.90 -0.01 -18.34
CA LYS A 182 -25.07 -1.08 -17.76
C LYS A 182 -24.90 -2.23 -18.76
N GLY A 183 -23.67 -2.69 -18.94
CA GLY A 183 -23.30 -3.68 -19.93
C GLY A 183 -22.87 -3.11 -21.29
N SER A 184 -22.95 -1.78 -21.49
CA SER A 184 -22.31 -1.11 -22.63
C SER A 184 -20.79 -1.33 -22.63
N ASP A 185 -20.14 -1.16 -23.77
CA ASP A 185 -18.68 -1.31 -23.86
C ASP A 185 -17.95 -0.26 -23.02
N ALA A 186 -18.49 0.95 -22.92
CA ALA A 186 -17.97 1.99 -22.03
C ALA A 186 -18.12 1.62 -20.54
N HIS A 187 -19.24 1.01 -20.13
CA HIS A 187 -19.41 0.49 -18.77
C HIS A 187 -18.43 -0.64 -18.48
N LYS A 188 -18.25 -1.59 -19.40
CA LYS A 188 -17.25 -2.67 -19.24
C LYS A 188 -15.84 -2.12 -19.12
N ALA A 189 -15.46 -1.14 -19.93
CA ALA A 189 -14.15 -0.49 -19.84
C ALA A 189 -13.94 0.20 -18.48
N ALA A 190 -14.97 0.87 -17.96
CA ALA A 190 -14.92 1.48 -16.63
C ALA A 190 -14.82 0.43 -15.50
N VAL A 191 -15.48 -0.73 -15.65
CA VAL A 191 -15.34 -1.87 -14.73
C VAL A 191 -13.91 -2.41 -14.74
N ILE A 192 -13.26 -2.53 -15.92
CA ILE A 192 -11.84 -2.92 -15.99
C ILE A 192 -10.97 -1.93 -15.23
N GLY A 193 -11.17 -0.61 -15.44
CA GLY A 193 -10.44 0.42 -14.70
C GLY A 193 -10.61 0.31 -13.18
N ASP A 194 -11.83 0.07 -12.70
CA ASP A 194 -12.09 -0.11 -11.27
C ASP A 194 -11.40 -1.37 -10.71
N THR A 195 -11.44 -2.49 -11.43
CA THR A 195 -10.75 -3.73 -11.00
C THR A 195 -9.22 -3.59 -10.93
N ILE A 196 -8.62 -2.73 -11.76
CA ILE A 196 -7.20 -2.37 -11.66
C ILE A 196 -6.97 -1.44 -10.46
N GLY A 197 -7.92 -0.55 -10.20
CA GLY A 197 -7.88 0.42 -9.09
C GLY A 197 -8.09 -0.17 -7.70
N ASP A 198 -8.77 -1.31 -7.58
CA ASP A 198 -9.04 -1.99 -6.30
C ASP A 198 -7.77 -2.34 -5.51
N PRO A 199 -6.77 -3.06 -6.06
CA PRO A 199 -5.52 -3.32 -5.32
C PRO A 199 -4.78 -2.02 -4.99
N LEU A 200 -4.84 -1.01 -5.87
CA LEU A 200 -4.14 0.27 -5.67
C LEU A 200 -4.73 1.08 -4.52
N LYS A 201 -6.06 1.22 -4.47
CA LYS A 201 -6.73 2.08 -3.48
C LYS A 201 -7.04 1.37 -2.17
N ASP A 202 -7.16 0.04 -2.15
CA ASP A 202 -7.62 -0.70 -0.95
C ASP A 202 -6.56 -1.63 -0.37
N THR A 203 -5.48 -1.94 -1.10
CA THR A 203 -4.37 -2.76 -0.57
C THR A 203 -3.07 -1.97 -0.48
N SER A 204 -2.45 -1.62 -1.61
CA SER A 204 -1.09 -1.05 -1.61
C SER A 204 -1.07 0.39 -1.11
N GLY A 205 -1.92 1.27 -1.65
CA GLY A 205 -1.96 2.70 -1.34
C GLY A 205 -2.11 3.01 0.15
N PRO A 206 -3.16 2.51 0.83
CA PRO A 206 -3.34 2.73 2.26
C PRO A 206 -2.23 2.10 3.12
N SER A 207 -1.70 0.94 2.71
CA SER A 207 -0.68 0.21 3.47
C SER A 207 0.69 0.88 3.43
N LEU A 208 1.00 1.62 2.36
CA LEU A 208 2.23 2.43 2.30
C LEU A 208 2.29 3.47 3.42
N ASN A 209 1.14 3.97 3.87
CA ASN A 209 1.10 4.91 4.99
C ASN A 209 1.51 4.25 6.31
N ILE A 210 1.11 2.99 6.49
CA ILE A 210 1.49 2.19 7.66
C ILE A 210 2.97 1.85 7.59
N LEU A 211 3.50 1.50 6.42
CA LEU A 211 4.92 1.23 6.20
C LEU A 211 5.80 2.38 6.70
N ILE A 212 5.50 3.62 6.31
CA ILE A 212 6.31 4.79 6.70
C ILE A 212 6.24 5.03 8.21
N LYS A 213 5.04 4.99 8.80
CA LYS A 213 4.85 5.24 10.24
C LYS A 213 5.48 4.15 11.09
N LEU A 214 5.34 2.88 10.69
CA LEU A 214 5.87 1.75 11.44
C LEU A 214 7.40 1.77 11.45
N MET A 215 8.04 1.99 10.29
CA MET A 215 9.50 2.11 10.23
C MET A 215 10.03 3.27 11.08
N ALA A 216 9.34 4.41 11.09
CA ALA A 216 9.74 5.56 11.89
C ALA A 216 9.67 5.29 13.40
N VAL A 217 8.56 4.72 13.88
CA VAL A 217 8.38 4.37 15.30
C VAL A 217 9.34 3.25 15.72
N GLU A 218 9.52 2.23 14.89
CA GLU A 218 10.46 1.14 15.15
C GLU A 218 11.90 1.66 15.27
N SER A 219 12.31 2.53 14.34
CA SER A 219 13.62 3.16 14.37
C SER A 219 13.85 3.99 15.63
N LEU A 220 12.81 4.68 16.12
CA LEU A 220 12.86 5.45 17.35
C LEU A 220 12.98 4.55 18.59
N VAL A 221 12.20 3.47 18.66
CA VAL A 221 12.23 2.52 19.79
C VAL A 221 13.59 1.83 19.89
N PHE A 222 14.16 1.43 18.76
CA PHE A 222 15.47 0.77 18.72
C PHE A 222 16.65 1.74 18.63
N ALA A 223 16.42 3.06 18.65
CA ALA A 223 17.49 4.06 18.53
C ALA A 223 18.63 3.88 19.53
N PRO A 224 18.40 3.68 20.85
CA PRO A 224 19.48 3.47 21.81
C PRO A 224 20.27 2.19 21.52
N PHE A 225 19.60 1.15 21.03
CA PHE A 225 20.24 -0.11 20.66
C PHE A 225 21.13 0.06 19.43
N PHE A 226 20.64 0.74 18.39
CA PHE A 226 21.43 1.01 17.18
C PHE A 226 22.61 1.96 17.45
N ALA A 227 22.46 2.92 18.36
CA ALA A 227 23.56 3.79 18.78
C ALA A 227 24.69 3.01 19.46
N ALA A 228 24.35 2.11 20.38
CA ALA A 228 25.32 1.36 21.15
C ALA A 228 25.94 0.19 20.36
N HIS A 229 25.12 -0.58 19.65
CA HIS A 229 25.52 -1.86 19.04
C HIS A 229 25.47 -1.87 17.51
N GLY A 230 24.92 -0.84 16.88
CA GLY A 230 24.81 -0.76 15.42
C GLY A 230 26.10 -0.36 14.71
N GLY A 231 26.04 -0.32 13.38
CA GLY A 231 27.15 0.01 12.50
C GLY A 231 28.22 -1.08 12.41
N LEU A 232 27.83 -2.36 12.57
CA LEU A 232 28.76 -3.48 12.59
C LEU A 232 29.67 -3.52 11.35
N LEU A 233 29.12 -3.27 10.15
CA LEU A 233 29.92 -3.28 8.92
C LEU A 233 31.03 -2.22 8.95
N PHE A 234 30.76 -1.03 9.48
CA PHE A 234 31.74 0.05 9.58
C PHE A 234 32.66 -0.05 10.81
N LYS A 235 32.39 -0.99 11.73
CA LYS A 235 33.26 -1.31 12.87
C LYS A 235 34.27 -2.42 12.53
N PHE A 236 33.90 -3.32 11.61
CA PHE A 236 34.75 -4.44 11.18
C PHE A 236 35.57 -4.14 9.91
N LEU A 237 35.23 -3.09 9.16
CA LEU A 237 36.05 -2.49 8.09
C LEU A 237 36.97 -1.42 8.66
#